data_AF-A0A4U3LQ65-F1
#
_entry.id   AF-A0A4U3LQ65-F1
#
_cell.length_a   1.000
_cell.length_b   1.000
_cell.length_c   1.000
_cell.angle_alpha   90.00
_cell.angle_beta   90.00
_cell.angle_gamma   90.00
#
_symmetry.space_group_name_H-M   'P 1'
#
loop_
_entity.id
_entity.type
_entity.pdbx_description
1 polymer ?
#
loop_
_entity_poly.entity_id
_entity_poly.type
_entity_poly.pdbx_seq_one_letter_code
_entity_poly.pdbx_strand_id
1 'polypeptide(L)'
;MLGRFTVRPSDDGSNGFGVWDGAVNGWRATGLDDEEKAYELASDLDVQYDAHGPRPADAIRHVEPAQDVQQASWSTGKLDVWIRDNGEWLGRVRDKDGHITWVPGGNLRPL
;
A
#
# COMPACT_ATOMS: atom_id res chain seq x y z
N MET A 1 6.31 -0.78 -10.02
CA MET A 1 5.81 -2.14 -9.75
C MET A 1 5.52 -2.23 -8.25
N LEU A 2 4.26 -2.39 -7.84
CA LEU A 2 3.94 -2.78 -6.46
C LEU A 2 4.46 -4.20 -6.18
N GLY A 3 4.84 -4.47 -4.94
CA GLY A 3 5.45 -5.75 -4.55
C GLY A 3 6.92 -5.67 -4.11
N ARG A 4 7.48 -4.45 -3.96
CA ARG A 4 8.77 -4.24 -3.28
C ARG A 4 8.67 -4.61 -1.80
N PHE A 5 7.63 -4.14 -1.13
CA PHE A 5 7.35 -4.44 0.27
C PHE A 5 6.38 -5.62 0.33
N THR A 6 6.76 -6.66 1.06
CA THR A 6 5.96 -7.86 1.23
C THR A 6 5.81 -8.17 2.71
N VAL A 7 4.56 -8.38 3.14
CA VAL A 7 4.28 -8.89 4.48
C VAL A 7 4.57 -10.37 4.49
N ARG A 8 5.37 -10.82 5.45
CA ARG A 8 5.70 -12.24 5.62
C ARG A 8 5.93 -12.56 7.11
N PRO A 9 5.80 -13.83 7.53
CA PRO A 9 6.17 -14.24 8.87
C PRO A 9 7.62 -13.85 9.18
N SER A 10 7.82 -13.24 10.34
CA SER A 10 9.13 -12.77 10.80
C SER A 10 10.07 -13.95 11.09
N ASP A 11 11.33 -13.84 10.68
CA ASP A 11 12.37 -14.86 10.92
C ASP A 11 13.17 -14.61 12.21
N ASP A 12 12.85 -13.55 12.96
CA ASP A 12 13.49 -13.18 14.24
C ASP A 12 13.02 -14.02 15.44
N GLY A 13 12.16 -15.02 15.21
CA GLY A 13 11.63 -15.90 16.26
C GLY A 13 10.50 -15.31 17.08
N SER A 14 10.01 -14.10 16.76
CA SER A 14 8.88 -13.44 17.43
C SER A 14 7.52 -14.12 17.19
N ASN A 15 7.43 -15.05 16.24
CA ASN A 15 6.17 -15.62 15.74
C ASN A 15 5.20 -14.56 15.17
N GLY A 16 5.67 -13.31 14.98
CA GLY A 16 4.92 -12.21 14.41
C GLY A 16 5.16 -12.05 12.90
N PHE A 17 4.65 -10.96 12.37
CA PHE A 17 4.82 -10.53 10.99
C PHE A 17 5.95 -9.50 10.85
N GLY A 18 6.44 -9.34 9.64
CA GLY A 18 7.36 -8.27 9.30
C GLY A 18 7.14 -7.79 7.87
N VAL A 19 7.74 -6.65 7.55
CA VAL A 19 7.72 -6.08 6.20
C VAL A 19 9.11 -6.27 5.59
N TRP A 20 9.17 -7.11 4.56
CA TRP A 20 10.38 -7.37 3.79
C TRP A 20 10.49 -6.43 2.60
N ASP A 21 11.65 -5.79 2.43
CA ASP A 21 11.98 -4.98 1.26
C ASP A 21 12.85 -5.81 0.29
N GLY A 22 12.24 -6.26 -0.80
CA GLY A 22 12.89 -7.06 -1.83
C GLY A 22 13.98 -6.31 -2.62
N ALA A 23 13.97 -4.97 -2.63
CA ALA A 23 14.99 -4.21 -3.36
C ALA A 23 16.34 -4.19 -2.62
N VAL A 24 16.32 -4.29 -1.29
CA VAL A 24 17.53 -4.31 -0.44
C VAL A 24 17.80 -5.67 0.18
N ASN A 25 16.91 -6.66 -0.05
CA ASN A 25 16.92 -7.97 0.59
C ASN A 25 17.05 -7.87 2.12
N GLY A 26 16.17 -7.07 2.75
CA GLY A 26 16.22 -6.83 4.18
C GLY A 26 14.88 -6.47 4.78
N TRP A 27 14.80 -6.62 6.11
CA TRP A 27 13.63 -6.25 6.88
C TRP A 27 13.54 -4.74 7.08
N ARG A 28 12.34 -4.19 6.87
CA ARG A 28 11.99 -2.81 7.27
C ARG A 28 11.37 -2.76 8.66
N ALA A 29 10.71 -3.83 9.06
CA ALA A 29 10.21 -4.06 10.40
C ALA A 29 10.05 -5.56 10.64
N THR A 30 10.20 -5.99 11.90
CA THR A 30 9.96 -7.35 12.39
C THR A 30 9.23 -7.30 13.73
N GLY A 31 8.72 -8.45 14.20
CA GLY A 31 8.04 -8.54 15.50
C GLY A 31 6.70 -7.81 15.57
N LEU A 32 5.99 -7.69 14.45
CA LEU A 32 4.64 -7.12 14.42
C LEU A 32 3.62 -8.21 14.76
N ASP A 33 2.96 -8.09 15.91
CA ASP A 33 1.94 -9.08 16.35
C ASP A 33 0.62 -9.01 15.54
N ASP A 34 0.50 -8.01 14.67
CA ASP A 34 -0.72 -7.67 13.94
C ASP A 34 -0.43 -7.59 12.44
N GLU A 35 -1.03 -8.50 11.67
CA GLU A 35 -0.84 -8.61 10.23
C GLU A 35 -1.39 -7.37 9.49
N GLU A 36 -2.51 -6.81 9.95
CA GLU A 36 -3.11 -5.62 9.32
C GLU A 36 -2.19 -4.41 9.46
N LYS A 37 -1.55 -4.25 10.63
CA LYS A 37 -0.52 -3.21 10.81
C LYS A 37 0.70 -3.42 9.92
N ALA A 38 1.08 -4.67 9.66
CA ALA A 38 2.16 -4.96 8.73
C ALA A 38 1.80 -4.56 7.30
N TYR A 39 0.56 -4.81 6.86
CA TYR A 39 0.07 -4.35 5.55
C TYR A 39 -0.05 -2.83 5.46
N GLU A 40 -0.49 -2.18 6.52
CA GLU A 40 -0.52 -0.71 6.60
C GLU A 40 0.88 -0.12 6.42
N LEU A 41 1.86 -0.63 7.18
CA LEU A 41 3.26 -0.22 7.06
C LEU A 41 3.81 -0.49 5.66
N ALA A 42 3.51 -1.66 5.07
CA ALA A 42 3.94 -1.97 3.71
C ALA A 42 3.36 -0.97 2.70
N SER A 43 2.07 -0.60 2.83
CA SER A 43 1.45 0.37 1.94
C SER A 43 1.98 1.80 2.14
N ASP A 44 2.31 2.20 3.38
CA ASP A 44 2.93 3.49 3.66
C ASP A 44 4.35 3.58 3.07
N LEU A 45 5.07 2.45 3.04
CA LEU A 45 6.34 2.34 2.35
C LEU A 45 6.16 2.37 0.83
N ASP A 46 5.10 1.75 0.27
CA ASP A 46 4.76 1.85 -1.15
C ASP A 46 4.46 3.29 -1.59
N VAL A 47 3.93 4.14 -0.70
CA VAL A 47 3.75 5.58 -0.96
C VAL A 47 5.09 6.29 -1.09
N GLN A 48 6.04 5.94 -0.23
CA GLN A 48 7.34 6.61 -0.15
C GLN A 48 8.34 6.11 -1.20
N TYR A 49 8.25 4.84 -1.60
CA TYR A 49 9.24 4.18 -2.43
C TYR A 49 8.60 3.42 -3.60
N ASP A 50 9.30 3.39 -4.73
CA ASP A 50 9.05 2.48 -5.84
C ASP A 50 10.19 1.45 -5.95
N ALA A 51 10.26 0.75 -7.09
CA ALA A 51 11.31 -0.24 -7.36
C ALA A 51 12.73 0.36 -7.47
N HIS A 52 12.86 1.65 -7.73
CA HIS A 52 14.12 2.34 -8.01
C HIS A 52 14.62 3.21 -6.84
N GLY A 53 13.75 3.52 -5.87
CA GLY A 53 14.14 4.33 -4.73
C GLY A 53 12.96 5.12 -4.16
N PRO A 54 13.21 6.26 -3.51
CA PRO A 54 12.15 7.17 -3.11
C PRO A 54 11.35 7.64 -4.32
N ARG A 55 10.02 7.68 -4.20
CA ARG A 55 9.16 8.24 -5.25
C ARG A 55 9.38 9.75 -5.36
N PRO A 56 9.39 10.32 -6.58
CA PRO A 56 9.41 11.76 -6.73
C PRO A 56 8.07 12.35 -6.28
N ALA A 57 8.08 13.60 -5.82
CA ALA A 57 6.89 14.23 -5.24
C ALA A 57 5.71 14.37 -6.22
N ASP A 58 5.99 14.46 -7.53
CA ASP A 58 4.97 14.53 -8.58
C ASP A 58 4.31 13.17 -8.89
N ALA A 59 4.88 12.08 -8.37
CA ALA A 59 4.32 10.72 -8.43
C ALA A 59 3.40 10.41 -7.24
N ILE A 60 3.13 11.35 -6.34
CA ILE A 60 2.27 11.16 -5.17
C ILE A 60 1.20 12.26 -5.14
N ARG A 61 -0.05 11.90 -4.85
CA ARG A 61 -1.13 12.88 -4.61
C ARG A 61 -1.99 12.42 -3.44
N HIS A 62 -1.92 13.14 -2.34
CA HIS A 62 -2.79 12.90 -1.19
C HIS A 62 -4.21 13.41 -1.48
N VAL A 63 -5.20 12.70 -0.95
CA VAL A 63 -6.63 13.02 -1.04
C VAL A 63 -7.12 13.26 0.38
N GLU A 64 -7.24 14.54 0.75
CA GLU A 64 -7.66 14.96 2.09
C GLU A 64 -8.87 15.91 1.99
N PRO A 65 -10.02 15.56 2.61
CA PRO A 65 -10.29 14.30 3.31
C PRO A 65 -10.35 13.10 2.36
N ALA A 66 -10.15 11.89 2.90
CA ALA A 66 -10.27 10.66 2.12
C ALA A 66 -11.64 10.57 1.44
N GLN A 67 -11.65 10.22 0.16
CA GLN A 67 -12.83 10.25 -0.69
C GLN A 67 -13.49 8.87 -0.76
N ASP A 68 -14.83 8.83 -0.74
CA ASP A 68 -15.59 7.61 -1.03
C ASP A 68 -15.45 7.23 -2.51
N VAL A 69 -15.09 5.97 -2.75
CA VAL A 69 -14.95 5.40 -4.09
C VAL A 69 -15.59 4.03 -4.17
N GLN A 70 -16.05 3.69 -5.37
CA GLN A 70 -16.46 2.36 -5.77
C GLN A 70 -15.41 1.77 -6.74
N GLN A 71 -15.03 0.53 -6.48
CA GLN A 71 -14.18 -0.27 -7.37
C GLN A 71 -15.03 -0.94 -8.45
N ALA A 72 -14.42 -1.33 -9.57
CA ALA A 72 -15.09 -2.05 -10.66
C ALA A 72 -15.74 -3.39 -10.25
N SER A 73 -15.30 -3.98 -9.12
CA SER A 73 -15.89 -5.16 -8.48
C SER A 73 -17.15 -4.87 -7.67
N TRP A 74 -17.65 -3.64 -7.68
CA TRP A 74 -18.77 -3.14 -6.87
C TRP A 74 -18.51 -3.06 -5.35
N SER A 75 -17.26 -3.27 -4.90
CA SER A 75 -16.87 -2.96 -3.52
C SER A 75 -16.66 -1.46 -3.34
N THR A 76 -16.95 -0.96 -2.14
CA THR A 76 -16.72 0.45 -1.77
C THR A 76 -15.56 0.57 -0.80
N GLY A 77 -14.92 1.74 -0.77
CA GLY A 77 -13.84 2.04 0.15
C GLY A 77 -13.48 3.52 0.17
N LYS A 78 -12.49 3.86 1.00
CA LYS A 78 -11.94 5.20 1.16
C LYS A 78 -10.62 5.30 0.41
N LEU A 79 -10.53 6.27 -0.49
CA LEU A 79 -9.33 6.64 -1.22
C LEU A 79 -8.63 7.81 -0.52
N ASP A 80 -7.38 7.60 -0.10
CA ASP A 80 -6.60 8.61 0.64
C ASP A 80 -5.32 9.06 -0.09
N VAL A 81 -4.79 8.27 -1.01
CA VAL A 81 -3.60 8.64 -1.79
C VAL A 81 -3.59 7.99 -3.17
N TRP A 82 -3.07 8.74 -4.14
CA TRP A 82 -2.68 8.25 -5.45
C TRP A 82 -1.16 8.16 -5.53
N ILE A 83 -0.65 7.07 -6.09
CA ILE A 83 0.74 6.94 -6.50
C ILE A 83 0.83 6.69 -7.99
N ARG A 84 1.90 7.17 -8.62
CA ARG A 84 2.24 6.83 -10.00
C ARG A 84 3.24 5.69 -10.00
N ASP A 85 2.86 4.59 -10.65
CA ASP A 85 3.64 3.36 -10.72
C ASP A 85 3.65 2.85 -12.16
N ASN A 86 4.84 2.63 -12.74
CA ASN A 86 5.00 2.21 -14.15
C ASN A 86 4.20 3.06 -15.17
N GLY A 87 4.04 4.36 -14.89
CA GLY A 87 3.31 5.30 -15.74
C GLY A 87 1.81 5.38 -15.49
N GLU A 88 1.24 4.44 -14.73
CA GLU A 88 -0.17 4.38 -14.34
C GLU A 88 -0.42 5.00 -12.96
N TRP A 89 -1.61 5.57 -12.75
CA TRP A 89 -2.04 6.04 -11.42
C TRP A 89 -2.80 4.94 -10.69
N LEU A 90 -2.32 4.60 -9.49
CA LEU A 90 -2.94 3.64 -8.58
C LEU A 90 -3.45 4.38 -7.35
N GLY A 91 -4.70 4.13 -6.98
CA GLY A 91 -5.31 4.67 -5.77
C GLY A 91 -5.22 3.66 -4.64
N ARG A 92 -4.79 4.10 -3.46
CA ARG A 92 -4.87 3.32 -2.23
C ARG A 92 -6.30 3.36 -1.74
N VAL A 93 -6.95 2.20 -1.70
CA VAL A 93 -8.33 2.06 -1.22
C VAL A 93 -8.34 1.21 0.03
N ARG A 94 -8.87 1.78 1.11
CA ARG A 94 -9.17 1.07 2.35
C ARG A 94 -10.63 0.65 2.34
N ASP A 95 -10.91 -0.64 2.46
CA ASP A 95 -12.27 -1.14 2.57
C ASP A 95 -12.85 -0.94 3.99
N LYS A 96 -14.09 -1.39 4.20
CA LYS A 96 -14.78 -1.27 5.49
C LYS A 96 -14.14 -2.10 6.62
N ASP A 97 -13.37 -3.13 6.26
CA ASP A 97 -12.70 -4.04 7.18
C ASP A 97 -11.26 -3.58 7.46
N GLY A 98 -10.83 -2.47 6.83
CA GLY A 98 -9.50 -1.89 7.01
C GLY A 98 -8.45 -2.40 6.04
N HIS A 99 -8.80 -3.35 5.16
CA HIS A 99 -7.86 -3.90 4.19
C HIS A 99 -7.50 -2.86 3.13
N ILE A 100 -6.21 -2.82 2.81
CA ILE A 100 -5.65 -1.89 1.86
C ILE A 100 -5.45 -2.60 0.52
N THR A 101 -5.95 -1.99 -0.55
CA THR A 101 -5.76 -2.45 -1.92
C THR A 101 -5.31 -1.29 -2.80
N TRP A 102 -4.39 -1.56 -3.71
CA TRP A 102 -4.00 -0.61 -4.74
C TRP A 102 -4.79 -0.88 -6.01
N VAL A 103 -5.58 0.09 -6.44
CA VAL A 103 -6.53 -0.07 -7.53
C VAL A 103 -6.17 0.88 -8.68
N PRO A 104 -6.10 0.40 -9.94
CA PRO A 104 -5.93 1.26 -11.10
C PRO A 104 -6.98 2.38 -11.16
N GLY A 105 -6.58 3.61 -11.44
CA GLY A 105 -7.50 4.75 -11.48
C GLY A 105 -8.64 4.58 -12.48
N GLY A 106 -8.42 3.87 -13.59
CA GLY A 106 -9.48 3.53 -14.55
C GLY A 106 -10.61 2.68 -13.95
N ASN A 107 -10.33 1.94 -12.87
CA ASN A 107 -11.25 1.04 -12.16
C ASN A 107 -11.90 1.68 -10.94
N LEU A 108 -11.59 2.94 -10.63
CA LEU A 108 -12.19 3.69 -9.53
C LEU A 108 -13.26 4.66 -10.05
N ARG A 109 -14.36 4.75 -9.32
CA ARG A 109 -15.47 5.68 -9.56
C ARG A 109 -15.76 6.45 -8.28
N PRO A 110 -15.82 7.79 -8.31
CA PRO A 110 -16.34 8.57 -7.19
C PRO A 110 -17.75 8.12 -6.82
N LEU A 111 -18.03 8.08 -5.51
CA LEU A 111 -19.37 7.92 -4.97
C LEU A 111 -19.96 9.26 -4.55
#